data_AF-Q4PRB6-F1
#
_entry.id   AF-Q4PRB6-F1
#
_cell.length_a   1.000
_cell.length_b   1.000
_cell.length_c   1.000
_cell.angle_alpha   90.00
_cell.angle_beta   90.00
_cell.angle_gamma   90.00
#
_symmetry.space_group_name_H-M   'P 1'
#
loop_
_entity.id
_entity.type
_entity.pdbx_description
1 polymer ?
#
loop_
_entity_poly.entity_id
_entity_poly.type
_entity_poly.pdbx_seq_one_letter_code
_entity_poly.pdbx_strand_id
1 'polypeptide(L)'
;WNFGSLLGLCLGAQIVTGLFLAMHYTSDISMAFSSVAHICRDVNYGWLIRNLHANGASFLFICLYLHIGRGLYYGSYLFKETWNIGVVLFLLVMMTAFVGYVLPWGQMSFWGATVITNLLSAVPYVGNTLVQWIWGGFSVDNATLTRFFAFHFLLPFIVAAATLLHLLFLHETGSNNPLGLNSDADKIPFHPYFTYKDLLGF
;
A
#
# COMPACT_ATOMS: atom_id res chain seq x y z
N TRP A 1 16.42 3.84 -9.92
CA TRP A 1 16.71 2.97 -8.76
C TRP A 1 16.14 3.55 -7.45
N ASN A 2 16.20 4.86 -7.22
CA ASN A 2 15.65 5.56 -6.03
C ASN A 2 14.20 5.21 -5.68
N PHE A 3 13.34 4.92 -6.67
CA PHE A 3 11.95 4.55 -6.37
C PHE A 3 11.82 3.31 -5.47
N GLY A 4 12.82 2.42 -5.40
CA GLY A 4 12.83 1.33 -4.42
C GLY A 4 12.94 1.83 -2.98
N SER A 5 13.88 2.71 -2.69
CA SER A 5 14.06 3.30 -1.36
C SER A 5 12.94 4.27 -0.99
N LEU A 6 12.45 5.06 -1.95
CA LEU A 6 11.27 5.92 -1.76
C LEU A 6 10.01 5.13 -1.39
N LEU A 7 9.78 3.94 -1.96
CA LEU A 7 8.67 3.08 -1.57
C LEU A 7 8.78 2.63 -0.10
N GLY A 8 10.00 2.32 0.37
CA GLY A 8 10.26 2.03 1.77
C GLY A 8 9.95 3.22 2.68
N LEU A 9 10.37 4.43 2.29
CA LEU A 9 10.05 5.67 3.01
C LEU A 9 8.54 5.93 3.05
N CYS A 10 7.85 5.77 1.91
CA CYS A 10 6.40 5.91 1.81
C CYS A 10 5.69 4.92 2.75
N LEU A 11 6.08 3.65 2.74
CA LEU A 11 5.49 2.63 3.61
C LEU A 11 5.67 3.00 5.10
N GLY A 12 6.88 3.40 5.49
CA GLY A 12 7.15 3.86 6.85
C GLY A 12 6.28 5.06 7.26
N ALA A 13 6.18 6.07 6.40
CA ALA A 13 5.34 7.24 6.63
C ALA A 13 3.85 6.88 6.73
N GLN A 14 3.35 5.97 5.88
CA GLN A 14 1.97 5.51 5.92
C GLN A 14 1.65 4.73 7.20
N ILE A 15 2.57 3.89 7.69
CA ILE A 15 2.39 3.17 8.96
C ILE A 15 2.35 4.17 10.12
N VAL A 16 3.29 5.11 10.18
CA VAL A 16 3.33 6.12 11.26
C VAL A 16 2.07 6.97 11.25
N THR A 17 1.74 7.61 10.13
CA THR A 17 0.54 8.45 10.03
C THR A 17 -0.74 7.65 10.28
N GLY A 18 -0.83 6.42 9.76
CA GLY A 18 -1.97 5.53 9.96
C GLY A 18 -2.18 5.13 11.41
N LEU A 19 -1.10 4.85 12.16
CA LEU A 19 -1.18 4.55 13.59
C LEU A 19 -1.73 5.75 14.39
N PHE A 20 -1.23 6.96 14.13
CA PHE A 20 -1.75 8.16 14.81
C PHE A 20 -3.21 8.45 14.46
N LEU A 21 -3.63 8.21 13.22
CA LEU A 21 -5.04 8.34 12.84
C LEU A 21 -5.92 7.28 13.52
N ALA A 22 -5.43 6.04 13.61
CA ALA A 22 -6.15 4.94 14.25
C ALA A 22 -6.42 5.17 15.74
N MET A 23 -5.58 5.94 16.44
CA MET A 23 -5.81 6.31 17.85
C MET A 23 -7.06 7.19 18.06
N HIS A 24 -7.57 7.81 16.99
CA HIS A 24 -8.71 8.73 17.04
C HIS A 24 -9.90 8.30 16.17
N TYR A 25 -9.71 7.31 15.30
CA TYR A 25 -10.75 6.80 14.40
C TYR A 25 -11.66 5.80 15.11
N THR A 26 -12.95 5.77 14.75
CA THR A 26 -13.93 4.80 15.26
C THR A 26 -14.58 4.04 14.10
N SER A 27 -14.44 2.71 14.09
CA SER A 27 -14.99 1.84 13.04
C SER A 27 -16.45 1.46 13.28
N ASP A 28 -17.32 2.45 13.44
CA ASP A 28 -18.78 2.25 13.50
C ASP A 28 -19.46 3.18 12.48
N ILE A 29 -20.42 2.67 11.70
CA ILE A 29 -21.05 3.44 10.62
C ILE A 29 -21.71 4.74 11.08
N SER A 30 -22.15 4.84 12.33
CA SER A 30 -22.75 6.05 12.90
C SER A 30 -21.71 7.10 13.29
N MET A 31 -20.44 6.69 13.48
CA MET A 31 -19.36 7.53 14.00
C MET A 31 -18.15 7.66 13.07
N ALA A 32 -18.00 6.83 12.05
CA ALA A 32 -16.79 6.78 11.22
C ALA A 32 -16.52 8.13 10.55
N PHE A 33 -17.52 8.70 9.87
CA PHE A 33 -17.38 10.00 9.22
C PHE A 33 -17.11 11.13 10.22
N SER A 34 -17.84 11.16 11.34
CA SER A 34 -17.67 12.19 12.37
C SER A 34 -16.33 12.07 13.10
N SER A 35 -15.81 10.87 13.32
CA SER A 35 -14.48 10.65 13.90
C SER A 35 -13.36 11.19 12.99
N VAL A 36 -13.47 11.01 11.67
CA VAL A 36 -12.54 11.62 10.70
C VAL A 36 -12.66 13.15 10.70
N ALA A 37 -13.88 13.69 10.82
CA ALA A 37 -14.09 15.13 10.94
C ALA A 37 -13.48 15.69 12.23
N HIS A 38 -13.65 14.99 13.36
CA HIS A 38 -13.04 15.31 14.65
C HIS A 38 -11.50 15.30 14.57
N ILE A 39 -10.89 14.30 13.92
CA ILE A 39 -9.44 14.28 13.65
C ILE A 39 -9.00 15.56 12.94
N CYS A 40 -9.74 15.99 11.93
CA CYS A 40 -9.34 17.16 11.13
C CYS A 40 -9.54 18.49 11.86
N ARG A 41 -10.49 18.57 12.80
CA ARG A 41 -10.92 19.85 13.41
C ARG A 41 -10.42 20.06 14.83
N ASP A 42 -10.37 18.98 15.62
CA ASP A 42 -10.23 19.07 17.07
C ASP A 42 -8.94 18.42 17.59
N VAL A 43 -8.34 17.50 16.81
CA VAL A 43 -7.04 16.89 17.15
C VAL A 43 -5.89 17.80 16.70
N ASN A 44 -4.96 18.08 17.61
CA ASN A 44 -3.75 18.88 17.31
C ASN A 44 -2.99 18.29 16.12
N TYR A 45 -2.81 19.09 15.07
CA TYR A 45 -2.22 18.67 13.78
C TYR A 45 -2.91 17.48 13.10
N GLY A 46 -4.10 17.08 13.52
CA GLY A 46 -4.81 15.94 12.94
C GLY A 46 -5.17 16.14 11.47
N TRP A 47 -5.49 17.39 11.06
CA TRP A 47 -5.64 17.75 9.65
C TRP A 47 -4.38 17.47 8.83
N LEU A 48 -3.19 17.75 9.38
CA LEU A 48 -1.92 17.55 8.70
C LEU A 48 -1.66 16.05 8.56
N ILE A 49 -1.78 15.29 9.64
CA ILE A 49 -1.58 13.83 9.65
C ILE A 49 -2.54 13.15 8.66
N ARG A 50 -3.83 13.55 8.66
CA ARG A 50 -4.83 13.01 7.73
C ARG A 50 -4.48 13.32 6.28
N ASN A 51 -4.04 14.54 5.98
CA ASN A 51 -3.64 14.91 4.62
C ASN A 51 -2.35 14.23 4.18
N LEU A 52 -1.37 14.07 5.08
CA LEU A 52 -0.16 13.29 4.81
C LEU A 52 -0.50 11.83 4.50
N HIS A 53 -1.39 11.19 5.27
CA HIS A 53 -1.79 9.81 5.02
C HIS A 53 -2.53 9.63 3.69
N ALA A 54 -3.45 10.56 3.37
CA ALA A 54 -4.23 10.51 2.15
C ALA A 54 -3.37 10.78 0.90
N ASN A 55 -2.59 11.85 0.89
CA ASN A 55 -1.72 12.17 -0.25
C ASN A 55 -0.50 11.25 -0.32
N GLY A 56 -0.03 10.74 0.83
CA GLY A 56 1.03 9.75 0.92
C GLY A 56 0.65 8.44 0.23
N ALA A 57 -0.63 8.03 0.31
CA ALA A 57 -1.12 6.89 -0.47
C ALA A 57 -0.97 7.13 -1.98
N SER A 58 -1.37 8.32 -2.48
CA SER A 58 -1.19 8.67 -3.90
C SER A 58 0.28 8.69 -4.32
N PHE A 59 1.15 9.28 -3.48
CA PHE A 59 2.58 9.33 -3.75
C PHE A 59 3.23 7.94 -3.76
N LEU A 60 2.78 7.04 -2.87
CA LEU A 60 3.19 5.63 -2.86
C LEU A 60 2.87 4.98 -4.21
N PHE A 61 1.66 5.14 -4.75
CA PHE A 61 1.31 4.59 -6.08
C PHE A 61 2.11 5.21 -7.23
N ILE A 62 2.40 6.50 -7.18
CA ILE A 62 3.28 7.15 -8.17
C ILE A 62 4.67 6.47 -8.15
N CYS A 63 5.27 6.33 -6.97
CA CYS A 63 6.55 5.65 -6.81
C CYS A 63 6.48 4.20 -7.28
N LEU A 64 5.37 3.51 -7.01
CA LEU A 64 5.16 2.11 -7.36
C LEU A 64 5.09 1.92 -8.88
N TYR A 65 4.33 2.75 -9.58
CA TYR A 65 4.26 2.70 -11.05
C TYR A 65 5.60 3.04 -11.69
N LEU A 66 6.33 4.03 -11.18
CA LEU A 66 7.68 4.37 -11.67
C LEU A 66 8.69 3.25 -11.39
N HIS A 67 8.57 2.58 -10.24
CA HIS A 67 9.39 1.43 -9.90
C HIS A 67 9.15 0.24 -10.85
N ILE A 68 7.88 -0.09 -11.12
CA ILE A 68 7.48 -1.14 -12.07
C ILE A 68 7.92 -0.78 -13.49
N GLY A 69 7.65 0.46 -13.93
CA GLY A 69 8.03 0.94 -15.26
C GLY A 69 9.53 0.86 -15.52
N ARG A 70 10.34 1.24 -14.52
CA ARG A 70 11.80 1.02 -14.55
C ARG A 70 12.13 -0.46 -14.72
N GLY A 71 11.47 -1.34 -13.95
CA GLY A 71 11.70 -2.77 -14.01
C GLY A 71 11.39 -3.38 -15.38
N LEU A 72 10.33 -2.92 -16.04
CA LEU A 72 9.99 -3.29 -17.41
C LEU A 72 11.03 -2.76 -18.41
N TYR A 73 11.35 -1.47 -18.35
CA TYR A 73 12.23 -0.81 -19.32
C TYR A 73 13.64 -1.41 -19.34
N TYR A 74 14.21 -1.71 -18.16
CA TYR A 74 15.56 -2.27 -18.05
C TYR A 74 15.60 -3.80 -17.95
N GLY A 75 14.50 -4.50 -18.21
CA GLY A 75 14.50 -5.98 -18.16
C GLY A 75 14.74 -6.57 -16.76
N SER A 76 14.47 -5.81 -15.68
CA SER A 76 14.71 -6.29 -14.31
C SER A 76 13.73 -7.38 -13.87
N TYR A 77 12.64 -7.60 -14.62
CA TYR A 77 11.72 -8.74 -14.45
C TYR A 77 12.36 -10.10 -14.76
N LEU A 78 13.61 -10.13 -15.25
CA LEU A 78 14.38 -11.35 -15.41
C LEU A 78 14.81 -11.94 -14.05
N PHE A 79 14.90 -11.14 -12.99
CA PHE A 79 15.03 -11.63 -11.62
C PHE A 79 13.68 -12.12 -11.11
N LYS A 80 13.34 -13.38 -11.40
CA LYS A 80 11.98 -13.91 -11.30
C LYS A 80 11.41 -13.89 -9.90
N GLU A 81 12.22 -14.25 -8.91
CA GLU A 81 11.87 -14.32 -7.50
C GLU A 81 11.53 -12.90 -7.00
N THR A 82 12.47 -11.96 -7.19
CA THR A 82 12.29 -10.54 -6.86
C THR A 82 11.08 -9.94 -7.58
N TRP A 83 10.92 -10.20 -8.88
CA TRP A 83 9.80 -9.69 -9.67
C TRP A 83 8.46 -10.23 -9.20
N ASN A 84 8.34 -11.54 -8.98
CA ASN A 84 7.09 -12.17 -8.54
C ASN A 84 6.69 -11.69 -7.14
N ILE A 85 7.64 -11.50 -6.22
CA ILE A 85 7.35 -10.87 -4.93
C ILE A 85 6.91 -9.41 -5.13
N GLY A 86 7.51 -8.69 -6.10
CA GLY A 86 7.06 -7.34 -6.49
C GLY A 86 5.61 -7.29 -6.95
N VAL A 87 5.15 -8.31 -7.70
CA VAL A 87 3.74 -8.45 -8.11
C VAL A 87 2.85 -8.70 -6.89
N VAL A 88 3.26 -9.57 -5.96
CA VAL A 88 2.53 -9.79 -4.70
C VAL A 88 2.43 -8.52 -3.87
N LEU A 89 3.54 -7.77 -3.74
CA LEU A 89 3.57 -6.47 -3.07
C LEU A 89 2.60 -5.46 -3.71
N PHE A 90 2.55 -5.39 -5.04
CA PHE A 90 1.62 -4.54 -5.75
C PHE A 90 0.16 -4.86 -5.39
N LEU A 91 -0.21 -6.14 -5.41
CA LEU A 91 -1.57 -6.58 -5.05
C LEU A 91 -1.90 -6.29 -3.57
N LEU A 92 -0.95 -6.50 -2.66
CA LEU A 92 -1.13 -6.20 -1.23
C LEU A 92 -1.33 -4.70 -1.00
N VAL A 93 -0.55 -3.85 -1.65
CA VAL A 93 -0.70 -2.38 -1.56
C VAL A 93 -2.03 -1.91 -2.15
N MET A 94 -2.43 -2.46 -3.31
CA MET A 94 -3.75 -2.20 -3.90
C MET A 94 -4.88 -2.55 -2.94
N MET A 95 -4.85 -3.75 -2.35
CA MET A 95 -5.84 -4.19 -1.38
C MET A 95 -5.87 -3.26 -0.16
N THR A 96 -4.69 -2.96 0.40
CA THR A 96 -4.53 -2.07 1.56
C THR A 96 -5.14 -0.70 1.30
N ALA A 97 -4.82 -0.08 0.16
CA ALA A 97 -5.32 1.24 -0.19
C ALA A 97 -6.83 1.24 -0.44
N PHE A 98 -7.35 0.20 -1.10
CA PHE A 98 -8.78 0.05 -1.32
C PHE A 98 -9.55 -0.03 0.01
N VAL A 99 -9.18 -0.94 0.91
CA VAL A 99 -9.89 -1.06 2.20
C VAL A 99 -9.72 0.19 3.07
N GLY A 100 -8.58 0.91 2.95
CA GLY A 100 -8.36 2.19 3.63
C GLY A 100 -9.26 3.31 3.12
N TYR A 101 -9.51 3.35 1.81
CA TYR A 101 -10.40 4.35 1.19
C TYR A 101 -11.87 4.19 1.62
N VAL A 102 -12.25 3.02 2.11
CA VAL A 102 -13.61 2.76 2.64
C VAL A 102 -13.82 3.40 4.02
N LEU A 103 -12.76 3.54 4.82
CA LEU A 103 -12.85 3.91 6.24
C LEU A 103 -13.49 5.27 6.53
N PRO A 104 -13.29 6.34 5.72
CA PRO A 104 -13.97 7.62 5.97
C PRO A 104 -15.50 7.55 5.85
N TRP A 105 -16.05 6.46 5.30
CA TRP A 105 -17.48 6.19 5.14
C TRP A 105 -18.26 7.31 4.43
N GLY A 106 -17.63 7.95 3.44
CA GLY A 106 -18.30 8.89 2.54
C GLY A 106 -19.06 8.19 1.41
N GLN A 107 -19.80 8.96 0.60
CA GLN A 107 -20.57 8.42 -0.54
C GLN A 107 -19.70 7.59 -1.50
N MET A 108 -18.56 8.13 -1.94
CA MET A 108 -17.65 7.42 -2.84
C MET A 108 -17.02 6.18 -2.18
N SER A 109 -16.72 6.25 -0.87
CA SER A 109 -16.22 5.11 -0.10
C SER A 109 -17.23 3.96 -0.08
N PHE A 110 -18.50 4.26 0.23
CA PHE A 110 -19.56 3.26 0.32
C PHE A 110 -19.90 2.64 -1.04
N TRP A 111 -20.15 3.47 -2.06
CA TRP A 111 -20.51 2.98 -3.39
C TRP A 111 -19.33 2.28 -4.07
N GLY A 112 -18.11 2.78 -3.88
CA GLY A 112 -16.89 2.11 -4.33
C GLY A 112 -16.74 0.72 -3.71
N ALA A 113 -16.92 0.60 -2.39
CA ALA A 113 -16.90 -0.68 -1.71
C ALA A 113 -17.96 -1.64 -2.28
N THR A 114 -19.20 -1.17 -2.41
CA THR A 114 -20.33 -1.96 -2.92
C THR A 114 -20.06 -2.49 -4.32
N VAL A 115 -19.67 -1.62 -5.26
CA VAL A 115 -19.46 -2.00 -6.66
C VAL A 115 -18.26 -2.95 -6.79
N ILE A 116 -17.11 -2.60 -6.21
CA ILE A 116 -15.86 -3.36 -6.40
C ILE A 116 -15.96 -4.75 -5.77
N THR A 117 -16.47 -4.86 -4.55
CA THR A 117 -16.58 -6.17 -3.89
C THR A 117 -17.62 -7.06 -4.55
N ASN A 118 -18.70 -6.48 -5.10
CA ASN A 118 -19.72 -7.25 -5.81
C ASN A 118 -19.23 -7.82 -7.14
N LEU A 119 -18.10 -7.37 -7.71
CA LEU A 119 -17.50 -8.01 -8.88
C LEU A 119 -17.14 -9.49 -8.63
N LEU A 120 -16.91 -9.89 -7.37
CA LEU A 120 -16.68 -11.28 -7.00
C LEU A 120 -17.91 -12.18 -7.20
N SER A 121 -19.11 -11.60 -7.35
CA SER A 121 -20.33 -12.36 -7.67
C SER A 121 -20.25 -13.04 -9.04
N ALA A 122 -19.35 -12.57 -9.92
CA ALA A 122 -19.13 -13.16 -11.23
C ALA A 122 -18.41 -14.52 -11.19
N VAL A 123 -17.87 -14.94 -10.04
CA VAL A 123 -17.25 -16.27 -9.89
C VAL A 123 -18.34 -17.35 -9.93
N PRO A 124 -18.28 -18.32 -10.88
CA PRO A 124 -19.30 -19.36 -10.99
C PRO A 124 -19.44 -20.19 -9.71
N TYR A 125 -20.68 -20.62 -9.42
CA TYR A 125 -21.08 -21.46 -8.28
C TYR A 125 -20.93 -20.84 -6.89
N VAL A 126 -19.88 -20.07 -6.62
CA VAL A 126 -19.53 -19.58 -5.27
C VAL A 126 -19.57 -18.05 -5.12
N GLY A 127 -19.74 -17.29 -6.20
CA GLY A 127 -19.60 -15.83 -6.20
C GLY A 127 -20.47 -15.11 -5.17
N ASN A 128 -21.78 -15.38 -5.14
CA ASN A 128 -22.68 -14.74 -4.17
C ASN A 128 -22.31 -15.08 -2.72
N THR A 129 -21.89 -16.33 -2.45
CA THR A 129 -21.43 -16.75 -1.13
C THR A 129 -20.15 -16.02 -0.72
N LEU A 130 -19.20 -15.82 -1.65
CA LEU A 130 -17.98 -15.07 -1.38
C LEU A 130 -18.26 -13.60 -1.04
N VAL A 131 -19.14 -12.95 -1.80
CA VAL A 131 -19.52 -11.54 -1.58
C VAL A 131 -20.16 -11.37 -0.18
N GLN A 132 -21.17 -12.18 0.13
CA GLN A 132 -21.85 -12.12 1.43
C GLN A 132 -20.90 -12.48 2.59
N TRP A 133 -19.96 -13.41 2.37
CA TRP A 133 -18.93 -13.73 3.36
C TRP A 133 -17.97 -12.57 3.61
N ILE A 134 -17.58 -11.81 2.57
CA ILE A 134 -16.74 -10.61 2.72
C ILE A 134 -17.51 -9.50 3.45
N TRP A 135 -18.77 -9.26 3.07
CA TRP A 135 -19.61 -8.26 3.72
C TRP A 135 -19.97 -8.64 5.16
N GLY A 136 -20.08 -9.93 5.46
CA GLY A 136 -20.63 -10.39 6.73
C GLY A 136 -22.13 -10.08 6.83
N GLY A 137 -22.84 -10.06 5.70
CA GLY A 137 -24.24 -9.67 5.59
C GLY A 137 -24.72 -9.62 4.13
N PHE A 138 -25.90 -9.05 3.91
CA PHE A 138 -26.51 -8.97 2.57
C PHE A 138 -26.08 -7.73 1.76
N SER A 139 -25.42 -6.77 2.39
CA SER A 139 -24.90 -5.55 1.79
C SER A 139 -23.67 -5.07 2.54
N VAL A 140 -22.95 -4.10 1.98
CA VAL A 140 -21.91 -3.35 2.70
C VAL A 140 -22.56 -2.60 3.87
N ASP A 141 -22.11 -2.91 5.10
CA ASP A 141 -22.68 -2.35 6.34
C ASP A 141 -21.61 -2.33 7.47
N ASN A 142 -22.01 -2.14 8.73
CA ASN A 142 -21.12 -2.00 9.88
C ASN A 142 -20.14 -3.18 10.08
N ALA A 143 -20.61 -4.40 9.82
CA ALA A 143 -19.76 -5.59 9.84
C ALA A 143 -18.62 -5.48 8.82
N THR A 144 -18.91 -4.99 7.61
CA THR A 144 -17.91 -4.74 6.56
C THR A 144 -16.90 -3.69 7.01
N LEU A 145 -17.38 -2.54 7.51
CA LEU A 145 -16.52 -1.43 7.92
C LEU A 145 -15.53 -1.83 9.02
N THR A 146 -16.01 -2.52 10.05
CA THR A 146 -15.18 -2.99 11.18
C THR A 146 -14.09 -3.96 10.69
N ARG A 147 -14.44 -4.89 9.79
CA ARG A 147 -13.47 -5.83 9.21
C ARG A 147 -12.46 -5.13 8.31
N PHE A 148 -12.91 -4.17 7.51
CA PHE A 148 -12.04 -3.43 6.61
C PHE A 148 -11.05 -2.57 7.39
N PHE A 149 -11.44 -2.01 8.54
CA PHE A 149 -10.51 -1.36 9.45
C PHE A 149 -9.43 -2.34 9.95
N ALA A 150 -9.83 -3.53 10.43
CA ALA A 150 -8.89 -4.54 10.88
C ALA A 150 -7.91 -5.00 9.78
N PHE A 151 -8.41 -5.23 8.55
CA PHE A 151 -7.55 -5.57 7.41
C PHE A 151 -6.63 -4.42 7.02
N HIS A 152 -7.14 -3.19 6.95
CA HIS A 152 -6.33 -2.02 6.61
C HIS A 152 -5.21 -1.79 7.63
N PHE A 153 -5.45 -2.10 8.90
CA PHE A 153 -4.43 -2.01 9.95
C PHE A 153 -3.38 -3.11 9.81
N LEU A 154 -3.78 -4.35 9.52
CA LEU A 154 -2.88 -5.51 9.46
C LEU A 154 -1.99 -5.53 8.20
N LEU A 155 -2.59 -5.26 7.03
CA LEU A 155 -1.92 -5.45 5.74
C LEU A 155 -0.61 -4.65 5.57
N PRO A 156 -0.45 -3.41 6.04
CA PRO A 156 0.82 -2.68 5.96
C PRO A 156 2.00 -3.42 6.60
N PHE A 157 1.77 -4.16 7.69
CA PHE A 157 2.83 -4.96 8.33
C PHE A 157 3.19 -6.21 7.51
N ILE A 158 2.20 -6.80 6.83
CA ILE A 158 2.43 -7.88 5.87
C ILE A 158 3.22 -7.36 4.65
N VAL A 159 2.90 -6.16 4.15
CA VAL A 159 3.65 -5.48 3.09
C VAL A 159 5.10 -5.23 3.51
N ALA A 160 5.33 -4.80 4.76
CA ALA A 160 6.68 -4.61 5.29
C ALA A 160 7.48 -5.92 5.33
N ALA A 161 6.87 -7.02 5.82
CA ALA A 161 7.50 -8.33 5.82
C ALA A 161 7.82 -8.84 4.39
N ALA A 162 6.88 -8.68 3.45
CA ALA A 162 7.09 -9.04 2.05
C ALA A 162 8.16 -8.16 1.37
N THR A 163 8.33 -6.91 1.80
CA THR A 163 9.40 -6.01 1.33
C THR A 163 10.77 -6.50 1.77
N LEU A 164 10.91 -7.02 3.00
CA LEU A 164 12.16 -7.65 3.44
C LEU A 164 12.51 -8.87 2.59
N LEU A 165 11.51 -9.71 2.27
CA LEU A 165 11.71 -10.85 1.39
C LEU A 165 12.08 -10.42 -0.04
N HIS A 166 11.44 -9.37 -0.56
CA HIS A 166 11.77 -8.79 -1.86
C HIS A 166 13.23 -8.32 -1.93
N LEU A 167 13.70 -7.63 -0.89
CA LEU A 167 15.08 -7.17 -0.80
C LEU A 167 16.08 -8.32 -0.61
N LEU A 168 15.69 -9.37 0.12
CA LEU A 168 16.52 -10.58 0.27
C LEU A 168 16.82 -11.20 -1.09
N PHE A 169 15.79 -11.48 -1.91
CA PHE A 169 16.02 -12.04 -3.25
C PHE A 169 16.76 -11.08 -4.19
N LEU A 170 16.56 -9.77 -4.04
CA LEU A 170 17.36 -8.79 -4.78
C LEU A 170 18.85 -8.85 -4.39
N HIS A 171 19.16 -9.11 -3.12
CA HIS A 171 20.55 -9.19 -2.65
C HIS A 171 21.26 -10.48 -3.04
N GLU A 172 20.52 -11.56 -3.34
CA GLU A 172 21.12 -12.79 -3.90
C GLU A 172 21.75 -12.56 -5.28
N THR A 173 21.16 -11.69 -6.12
CA THR A 173 21.67 -11.39 -7.47
C THR A 173 22.42 -10.06 -7.55
N GLY A 174 22.13 -9.13 -6.64
CA GLY A 174 22.48 -7.73 -6.80
C GLY A 174 21.52 -6.97 -7.73
N SER A 175 21.66 -5.65 -7.77
CA SER A 175 20.86 -4.77 -8.63
C SER A 175 21.28 -4.86 -10.10
N ASN A 176 20.30 -4.78 -11.00
CA ASN A 176 20.56 -4.49 -12.42
C ASN A 176 21.08 -3.05 -12.63
N ASN A 177 21.57 -2.73 -13.82
CA ASN A 177 22.07 -1.41 -14.21
C ASN A 177 21.50 -0.97 -15.59
N PRO A 178 21.65 0.30 -15.99
CA PRO A 178 21.07 0.80 -17.24
C PRO A 178 21.53 0.11 -18.52
N LEU A 179 22.74 -0.46 -18.54
CA LEU A 179 23.29 -1.14 -19.71
C LEU A 179 22.80 -2.60 -19.83
N GLY A 180 22.26 -3.17 -18.75
CA GLY A 180 21.82 -4.57 -18.70
C GLY A 180 22.96 -5.60 -18.80
N LEU A 181 24.21 -5.16 -18.65
CA LEU A 181 25.41 -6.02 -18.66
C LEU A 181 25.80 -6.42 -17.24
N ASN A 182 26.64 -7.46 -17.09
CA ASN A 182 27.22 -7.78 -15.78
C ASN A 182 28.10 -6.60 -15.31
N SER A 183 27.80 -6.06 -14.13
CA SER A 183 28.51 -4.91 -13.52
C SER A 183 29.50 -5.30 -12.41
N ASP A 184 29.83 -6.59 -12.23
CA ASP A 184 30.71 -7.07 -11.16
C ASP A 184 32.11 -6.45 -11.19
N ALA A 185 32.61 -6.11 -12.38
CA ALA A 185 33.92 -5.49 -12.55
C ALA A 185 34.00 -4.03 -12.05
N ASP A 186 32.87 -3.36 -11.82
CA ASP A 186 32.81 -1.93 -11.47
C ASP A 186 31.75 -1.65 -10.38
N LYS A 187 31.78 -2.46 -9.31
CA LYS A 187 30.92 -2.24 -8.15
C LYS A 187 31.55 -1.21 -7.20
N ILE A 188 30.69 -0.37 -6.63
CA ILE A 188 31.03 0.57 -5.56
C ILE A 188 30.22 0.23 -4.30
N PRO A 189 30.71 0.55 -3.09
CA PRO A 189 29.94 0.34 -1.87
C PRO A 189 28.65 1.17 -1.86
N PHE A 190 27.60 0.68 -1.19
CA PHE A 190 26.33 1.41 -1.10
C PHE A 190 26.51 2.77 -0.40
N HIS A 191 27.21 2.78 0.72
CA HIS A 191 27.61 3.99 1.43
C HIS A 191 29.01 4.44 1.00
N PRO A 192 29.25 5.73 0.72
CA PRO A 192 28.32 6.86 0.84
C PRO A 192 27.50 7.15 -0.42
N TYR A 193 27.86 6.54 -1.55
CA TYR A 193 27.40 6.95 -2.89
C TYR A 193 25.88 6.90 -3.06
N PHE A 194 25.28 5.74 -2.82
CA PHE A 194 23.84 5.56 -2.96
C PHE A 194 23.07 6.09 -1.76
N THR A 195 23.68 6.15 -0.57
CA THR A 195 23.08 6.82 0.59
C THR A 195 22.80 8.31 0.30
N TYR A 196 23.78 9.05 -0.21
CA TYR A 196 23.56 10.47 -0.56
C TYR A 196 22.61 10.65 -1.73
N LYS A 197 22.70 9.76 -2.74
CA LYS A 197 21.78 9.78 -3.88
C LYS A 197 20.33 9.55 -3.45
N ASP A 198 20.11 8.63 -2.53
CA ASP A 198 18.77 8.34 -2.01
C ASP A 198 18.27 9.49 -1.13
N LEU A 199 19.14 10.07 -0.29
CA LEU A 199 18.80 11.25 0.51
C LEU A 199 18.38 12.45 -0.34
N LEU A 200 19.05 12.70 -1.46
CA LEU A 200 18.65 13.74 -2.41
C LEU A 200 17.29 13.47 -3.06
N GLY A 201 16.91 12.19 -3.16
CA GLY A 201 15.63 11.79 -3.72
C GLY A 201 14.47 11.81 -2.72
N PHE A 202 14.75 11.89 -1.41
CA PHE A 202 13.76 11.94 -0.32
C PHE A 202 13.17 13.33 -0.13
#